data_AF-A0A2V8PL39-F1
#
_entry.id   AF-A0A2V8PL39-F1
#
_cell.length_a   1.000
_cell.length_b   1.000
_cell.length_c   1.000
_cell.angle_alpha   90.00
_cell.angle_beta   90.00
_cell.angle_gamma   90.00
#
_symmetry.space_group_name_H-M   'P 1'
#
loop_
_entity.id
_entity.type
_entity.pdbx_description
1 polymer ?
#
loop_
_entity_poly.entity_id
_entity_poly.type
_entity_poly.pdbx_seq_one_letter_code
_entity_poly.pdbx_strand_id
1 'polypeptide(L)'
;MSANVEQTILEKIQALPGNKQQEVLALVDEMLKENQDLRSRENVRPIWEIIEEISREAPPGTWDDVPTDGSVNHDHYLYGAPKQEP
;
A
#
# COMPACT_ATOMS: atom_id res chain seq x y z
N MET A 1 11.98 -20.16 -24.31
CA MET A 1 11.16 -21.28 -23.76
C MET A 1 9.71 -20.87 -23.44
N SER A 2 9.33 -19.60 -23.60
CA SER A 2 8.03 -19.04 -23.22
C SER A 2 6.84 -19.51 -24.06
N ALA A 3 7.08 -19.87 -25.33
CA ALA A 3 6.03 -20.34 -26.25
C ALA A 3 5.28 -21.60 -25.77
N ASN A 4 5.86 -22.38 -24.84
CA ASN A 4 5.24 -23.62 -24.37
C ASN A 4 4.20 -23.37 -23.25
N VAL A 5 4.42 -22.36 -22.40
CA VAL A 5 3.57 -22.13 -21.23
C VAL A 5 2.24 -21.47 -21.64
N GLU A 6 2.28 -20.44 -22.46
CA GLU A 6 1.07 -19.75 -22.96
C GLU A 6 0.17 -20.71 -23.76
N GLN A 7 0.76 -21.52 -24.63
CA GLN A 7 0.05 -22.52 -25.43
C GLN A 7 -0.62 -23.58 -24.54
N THR A 8 0.10 -24.08 -23.53
CA THR A 8 -0.42 -25.09 -22.59
C THR A 8 -1.58 -24.52 -21.74
N ILE A 9 -1.50 -23.25 -21.36
CA ILE A 9 -2.57 -22.57 -20.61
C ILE A 9 -3.82 -22.45 -21.48
N LEU A 10 -3.68 -21.99 -22.73
CA LEU A 10 -4.81 -21.86 -23.66
C LEU A 10 -5.52 -23.19 -23.90
N GLU A 11 -4.76 -24.26 -24.15
CA GLU A 11 -5.31 -25.60 -24.35
C GLU A 11 -6.09 -26.09 -23.11
N LYS A 12 -5.54 -25.88 -21.91
CA LYS A 12 -6.20 -26.26 -20.65
C LYS A 12 -7.47 -25.44 -20.40
N ILE A 13 -7.47 -24.15 -20.69
CA ILE A 13 -8.66 -23.30 -20.54
C ILE A 13 -9.76 -23.72 -21.50
N GLN A 14 -9.43 -24.05 -22.75
CA GLN A 14 -10.40 -24.51 -23.75
C GLN A 14 -11.06 -25.85 -23.39
N ALA A 15 -10.34 -26.74 -22.70
CA ALA A 15 -10.88 -28.01 -22.24
C ALA A 15 -11.84 -27.88 -21.03
N LEU A 16 -11.91 -26.72 -20.39
CA LEU A 16 -12.80 -26.49 -19.25
C LEU A 16 -14.23 -26.17 -19.69
N PRO A 17 -15.24 -26.57 -18.90
CA PRO A 17 -16.61 -26.12 -19.10
C PRO A 17 -16.74 -24.61 -18.86
N GLY A 18 -17.71 -23.96 -19.52
CA GLY A 18 -17.82 -22.49 -19.55
C GLY A 18 -17.92 -21.82 -18.16
N ASN A 19 -18.53 -22.47 -17.17
CA ASN A 19 -18.57 -21.95 -15.80
C ASN A 19 -17.17 -21.88 -15.17
N LYS A 20 -16.30 -22.85 -15.46
CA LYS A 20 -14.91 -22.88 -15.00
C LYS A 20 -14.03 -21.93 -15.79
N GLN A 21 -14.32 -21.70 -17.07
CA GLN A 21 -13.66 -20.62 -17.83
C GLN A 21 -13.95 -19.25 -17.23
N GLN A 22 -15.19 -19.00 -16.79
CA GLN A 22 -15.55 -17.76 -16.10
C GLN A 22 -14.81 -17.57 -14.77
N GLU A 23 -14.65 -18.64 -13.98
CA GLU A 23 -13.86 -18.61 -12.74
C GLU A 23 -12.39 -18.29 -13.01
N VAL A 24 -11.80 -18.86 -14.05
CA VAL A 24 -10.42 -18.55 -14.46
C VAL A 24 -10.29 -17.11 -14.91
N LEU A 25 -11.26 -16.58 -15.67
CA LEU A 25 -11.26 -15.17 -16.09
C LEU A 25 -11.28 -14.23 -14.86
N ALA A 26 -12.18 -14.50 -13.90
CA ALA A 26 -12.27 -13.70 -12.68
C ALA A 26 -10.95 -13.72 -11.88
N LEU A 27 -10.29 -14.88 -11.79
CA LEU A 27 -8.98 -14.99 -11.13
C LEU A 27 -7.91 -14.17 -11.87
N VAL A 28 -7.85 -14.23 -13.20
CA VAL A 28 -6.88 -13.45 -13.99
C VAL A 28 -7.13 -11.95 -13.83
N ASP A 29 -8.39 -11.51 -13.83
CA ASP A 29 -8.75 -10.11 -13.60
C ASP A 29 -8.31 -9.63 -12.21
N GLU A 30 -8.46 -10.46 -11.18
CA GLU A 30 -7.98 -10.19 -9.83
C GLU A 30 -6.44 -10.07 -9.79
N MET A 31 -5.73 -11.03 -10.39
CA MET A 31 -4.26 -11.00 -10.47
C MET A 31 -3.73 -9.76 -11.22
N LEU A 32 -4.42 -9.32 -12.28
CA LEU A 32 -4.06 -8.12 -13.01
C LEU A 32 -4.31 -6.86 -12.19
N LYS A 33 -5.43 -6.81 -11.45
CA LYS A 33 -5.74 -5.70 -10.54
C LYS A 33 -4.74 -5.60 -9.40
N GLU A 34 -4.39 -6.70 -8.75
CA GLU A 34 -3.37 -6.72 -7.70
C GLU A 34 -2.01 -6.24 -8.22
N ASN A 35 -1.59 -6.68 -9.40
CA ASN A 35 -0.36 -6.20 -10.02
C ASN A 35 -0.42 -4.69 -10.34
N GLN A 36 -1.56 -4.17 -10.78
CA GLN A 36 -1.73 -2.74 -11.00
C GLN A 36 -1.68 -1.94 -9.68
N ASP A 37 -2.31 -2.44 -8.61
CA ASP A 37 -2.27 -1.83 -7.28
C ASP A 37 -0.87 -1.86 -6.67
N LEU A 38 -0.11 -2.94 -6.89
CA LEU A 38 1.29 -3.01 -6.46
C LEU A 38 2.17 -2.03 -7.23
N ARG A 39 2.01 -1.95 -8.57
CA ARG A 39 2.74 -0.98 -9.41
C ARG A 39 2.36 0.46 -9.12
N SER A 40 1.10 0.74 -8.78
CA SER A 40 0.67 2.08 -8.38
C SER A 40 1.30 2.47 -7.05
N ARG A 41 1.42 1.55 -6.09
CA ARG A 41 2.14 1.76 -4.82
C ARG A 41 3.66 1.92 -5.01
N GLU A 42 4.26 1.20 -5.95
CA GLU A 42 5.71 1.28 -6.22
C GLU A 42 6.14 2.66 -6.78
N ASN A 43 5.22 3.36 -7.45
CA ASN A 43 5.45 4.72 -7.95
C ASN A 43 4.99 5.82 -6.98
N VAL A 44 4.47 5.45 -5.81
CA VAL A 44 4.08 6.40 -4.77
C VAL A 44 5.22 6.52 -3.79
N ARG A 45 5.72 7.75 -3.66
CA ARG A 45 6.68 8.09 -2.62
C ARG A 45 6.12 7.68 -1.26
N PRO A 46 6.85 6.89 -0.48
CA PRO A 46 6.36 6.46 0.81
C PRO A 46 6.26 7.60 1.83
N ILE A 47 5.29 7.49 2.75
CA ILE A 47 4.99 8.57 3.70
C ILE A 47 6.17 8.92 4.62
N TRP A 48 7.04 7.96 4.94
CA TRP A 48 8.23 8.23 5.78
C TRP A 48 9.26 9.10 5.06
N GLU A 49 9.42 8.95 3.74
CA GLU A 49 10.29 9.84 2.96
C GLU A 49 9.73 11.26 2.96
N ILE A 50 8.40 11.43 2.89
CA ILE A 50 7.71 12.72 3.03
C ILE A 50 8.02 13.36 4.38
N ILE A 51 7.84 12.59 5.46
CA ILE A 51 8.13 13.05 6.81
C ILE A 51 9.61 13.42 6.97
N GLU A 52 10.53 12.63 6.41
CA GLU A 52 11.97 12.90 6.50
C GLU A 52 12.38 14.18 5.77
N GLU A 53 11.84 14.44 4.58
CA GLU A 53 12.09 15.70 3.84
C GLU A 53 11.62 16.91 4.65
N ILE A 54 10.38 16.88 5.14
CA ILE A 54 9.82 17.96 5.97
C ILE A 54 10.65 18.14 7.25
N SER A 55 11.10 17.03 7.86
CA SER A 55 11.87 17.05 9.10
C SER A 55 13.24 17.71 8.95
N ARG A 56 13.88 17.59 7.78
CA ARG A 56 15.16 18.25 7.47
C ARG A 56 15.05 19.76 7.34
N GLU A 57 13.87 20.29 7.04
CA GLU A 57 13.61 21.73 6.94
C GLU A 57 13.40 22.38 8.32
N ALA A 58 13.21 21.59 9.37
CA ALA A 58 13.01 22.09 10.72
C ALA A 58 14.30 22.74 11.29
N PRO A 59 14.20 23.89 11.97
CA PRO A 59 15.33 24.49 12.66
C PRO A 59 15.97 23.56 13.70
N PRO A 60 17.26 23.75 14.02
CA PRO A 60 17.91 23.02 15.09
C PRO A 60 17.18 23.21 16.43
N GLY A 61 16.98 22.12 17.16
CA GLY A 61 16.28 22.12 18.46
C GLY A 61 14.76 22.02 18.39
N THR A 62 14.13 22.17 17.21
CA THR A 62 12.66 22.04 17.09
C THR A 62 12.13 20.67 17.54
N TRP A 63 12.93 19.62 17.38
CA TRP A 63 12.58 18.27 17.80
C TRP A 63 12.66 18.06 19.32
N ASP A 64 13.39 18.92 20.05
CA ASP A 64 13.52 18.83 21.51
C ASP A 64 12.23 19.26 22.23
N ASP A 65 11.42 20.10 21.57
CA ASP A 65 10.13 20.57 22.07
C ASP A 65 8.99 19.57 21.81
N VAL A 66 9.25 18.50 21.04
CA VAL A 66 8.22 17.52 20.68
C VAL A 66 7.92 16.60 21.88
N PRO A 67 6.65 16.48 22.30
CA PRO A 67 6.30 15.64 23.44
C PRO A 67 6.54 14.15 23.19
N THR A 68 7.10 13.45 24.18
CA THR A 68 7.33 12.00 24.12
C THR A 68 6.03 11.19 24.06
N ASP A 69 4.93 11.75 24.56
CA ASP A 69 3.58 11.19 24.56
C ASP A 69 2.72 11.69 23.37
N GLY A 70 3.33 12.31 22.36
CA GLY A 70 2.63 12.95 21.26
C GLY A 70 1.71 12.02 20.46
N SER A 71 2.02 10.72 20.36
CA SER A 71 1.16 9.74 19.67
C SER A 71 -0.17 9.51 20.41
N VAL A 72 -0.13 9.47 21.74
CA VAL A 72 -1.28 9.26 22.62
C VAL A 72 -2.07 10.55 22.79
N ASN A 73 -1.36 11.67 22.96
CA ASN A 73 -1.93 12.97 23.31
C ASN A 73 -1.97 13.97 22.15
N HIS A 74 -2.04 13.50 20.89
CA HIS A 74 -2.03 14.40 19.72
C HIS A 74 -3.17 15.43 19.74
N ASP A 75 -4.38 15.04 20.15
CA ASP A 75 -5.51 15.97 20.26
C ASP A 75 -5.30 17.06 21.33
N HIS A 76 -4.56 16.73 22.40
CA HIS A 76 -4.19 17.72 23.40
C HIS A 76 -3.26 18.78 22.82
N TYR A 77 -2.23 18.37 22.07
CA TYR A 77 -1.25 19.30 21.51
C TYR A 77 -1.74 20.05 20.27
N LEU A 78 -2.60 19.43 19.45
CA LEU A 78 -3.15 20.04 18.24
C LEU A 78 -4.39 20.89 18.50
N TYR A 79 -5.24 20.48 19.46
CA TYR A 79 -6.56 21.08 19.65
C TYR A 79 -6.87 21.51 21.09
N GLY A 80 -5.97 21.25 22.05
CA GLY A 80 -6.18 21.61 23.46
C GLY A 80 -7.14 20.69 24.22
N ALA A 81 -7.40 19.48 23.70
CA ALA A 81 -8.21 18.48 24.42
C ALA A 81 -7.55 18.09 25.77
N PRO A 82 -8.30 17.57 26.77
CA PRO A 82 -7.68 17.02 27.97
C PRO A 82 -6.69 15.89 27.65
N LYS A 83 -5.59 15.79 28.41
CA LYS A 83 -4.63 14.68 28.26
C LYS A 83 -5.30 13.34 28.61
N GLN A 84 -4.99 12.33 27.82
CA GLN A 84 -5.29 10.93 28.08
C GLN A 84 -4.13 10.34 28.90
N GLU A 85 -4.45 9.77 30.06
CA GLU A 85 -3.50 8.97 30.82
C GLU A 85 -3.42 7.56 30.19
N PRO A 86 -2.23 6.93 30.15
CA PRO A 86 -2.04 5.58 29.62
C PRO A 86 -2.71 4.49 30.48
#